data_AF-A0A955LT79-F1
#
_entry.id   AF-A0A955LT79-F1
#
_cell.length_a   1.000
_cell.length_b   1.000
_cell.length_c   1.000
_cell.angle_alpha   90.00
_cell.angle_beta   90.00
_cell.angle_gamma   90.00
#
_symmetry.space_group_name_H-M   'P 1'
#
loop_
_entity.id
_entity.type
_entity.pdbx_description
1 polymer ?
#
loop_
_entity_poly.entity_id
_entity_poly.type
_entity_poly.pdbx_seq_one_letter_code
_entity_poly.pdbx_strand_id
1 'polypeptide(L)'
;MKKNVSIEERLNLILQQEESERAISLERLAQDYHDAGEPQKQFTAYDDAARLYQKMGDHLKAAMCFAAAATSWDIHTGWQSLLNSATRNYYAGVEAVKAQQFDYAESLFRNAAILYDKEGDYDRFSDCIIQAHTARRKKDWVIAFGKHHNNASFAELKFDIKTRIRCFFDAIASLVSEGFWGHGEKPFRTFALAILLIFGCAGIYAFTGEVMVKGVEKPLSLFEAVYFSVVTFSTVGYGDYAPVGITRIVAMFEVIIGIIILPLFLVALTRRFLRVER
;
A
#
# COMPACT_ATOMS: atom_id res chain seq x y z
N MET A 1 -41.17 36.39 11.55
CA MET A 1 -41.37 34.96 11.87
C MET A 1 -40.81 34.12 10.72
N LYS A 2 -39.54 33.72 10.79
CA LYS A 2 -38.99 32.74 9.84
C LYS A 2 -39.48 31.36 10.28
N LYS A 3 -40.22 30.67 9.42
CA LYS A 3 -40.59 29.26 9.65
C LYS A 3 -39.30 28.46 9.79
N ASN A 4 -39.06 27.90 10.97
CA ASN A 4 -38.11 26.81 11.13
C ASN A 4 -38.69 25.61 10.38
N VAL A 5 -38.36 25.52 9.09
CA VAL A 5 -38.57 24.31 8.28
C VAL A 5 -37.81 23.20 8.99
N SER A 6 -38.49 22.12 9.33
CA SER A 6 -37.87 20.97 10.00
C SER A 6 -36.70 20.47 9.14
N ILE A 7 -35.62 20.00 9.75
CA ILE A 7 -34.44 19.48 9.03
C ILE A 7 -34.85 18.39 8.02
N GLU A 8 -35.91 17.64 8.32
CA GLU A 8 -36.49 16.61 7.44
C GLU A 8 -37.25 17.16 6.22
N GLU A 9 -37.91 18.32 6.35
CA GLU A 9 -38.57 18.97 5.21
C GLU A 9 -37.54 19.52 4.22
N ARG A 10 -36.36 19.98 4.71
CA ARG A 10 -35.24 20.38 3.86
C ARG A 10 -34.65 19.19 3.09
N LEU A 11 -34.55 18.02 3.71
CA LEU A 11 -34.06 16.80 3.06
C LEU A 11 -34.91 16.42 1.83
N ASN A 12 -36.24 16.48 1.94
CA ASN A 12 -37.13 16.14 0.83
C ASN A 12 -37.02 17.11 -0.37
N LEU A 13 -36.75 18.39 -0.10
CA LEU A 13 -36.51 19.40 -1.14
C LEU A 13 -35.16 19.18 -1.84
N ILE A 14 -34.15 18.76 -1.10
CA ILE A 14 -32.79 18.46 -1.61
C ILE A 14 -32.81 17.27 -2.58
N LEU A 15 -33.65 16.27 -2.34
CA LEU A 15 -33.78 15.10 -3.22
C LEU A 15 -34.27 15.44 -4.64
N GLN A 16 -34.90 16.61 -4.83
CA GLN A 16 -35.45 17.07 -6.11
C GLN A 16 -34.51 17.98 -6.91
N GLN A 17 -33.33 18.31 -6.37
CA GLN A 17 -32.35 19.20 -7.01
C GLN A 17 -31.45 18.47 -8.01
N GLU A 18 -30.80 19.23 -8.88
CA GLU A 18 -29.70 18.72 -9.72
C GLU A 18 -28.56 18.15 -8.85
N GLU A 19 -27.83 17.17 -9.39
CA GLU A 19 -26.85 16.39 -8.61
C GLU A 19 -25.76 17.26 -7.96
N SER A 20 -25.35 18.35 -8.61
CA SER A 20 -24.35 19.30 -8.12
C SER A 20 -24.85 20.12 -6.92
N GLU A 21 -26.06 20.68 -7.00
CA GLU A 21 -26.68 21.45 -5.92
C GLU A 21 -27.08 20.54 -4.75
N ARG A 22 -27.50 19.31 -5.07
CA ARG A 22 -27.80 18.27 -4.10
C ARG A 22 -26.59 17.91 -3.26
N ALA A 23 -25.40 17.77 -3.86
CA ALA A 23 -24.18 17.47 -3.11
C ALA A 23 -23.81 18.59 -2.12
N ILE A 24 -23.88 19.85 -2.56
CA ILE A 24 -23.56 21.03 -1.72
C ILE A 24 -24.58 21.18 -0.58
N SER A 25 -25.86 20.95 -0.87
CA SER A 25 -26.90 21.05 0.16
C SER A 25 -26.81 19.92 1.19
N LEU A 26 -26.40 18.72 0.79
CA LEU A 26 -26.10 17.61 1.71
C LEU A 26 -24.88 17.91 2.59
N GLU A 27 -23.83 18.55 2.08
CA GLU A 27 -22.70 18.99 2.93
C GLU A 27 -23.15 19.98 4.02
N ARG A 28 -23.97 20.96 3.64
CA ARG A 28 -24.52 21.93 4.61
C ARG A 28 -25.42 21.24 5.64
N LEU A 29 -26.23 20.28 5.19
CA LEU A 29 -27.06 19.47 6.07
C LEU A 29 -26.22 18.64 7.05
N ALA A 30 -25.09 18.09 6.59
CA ALA A 30 -24.17 17.35 7.44
C ALA A 30 -23.54 18.24 8.52
N GLN A 31 -23.22 19.50 8.20
CA GLN A 31 -22.77 20.49 9.19
C GLN A 31 -23.89 20.80 10.20
N ASP A 32 -25.13 20.99 9.75
CA ASP A 32 -26.28 21.18 10.64
C ASP A 32 -26.45 19.98 11.61
N TYR A 33 -26.23 18.75 11.14
CA TYR A 33 -26.26 17.54 11.99
C TYR A 33 -25.08 17.44 12.96
N HIS A 34 -23.90 17.95 12.57
CA HIS A 34 -22.75 18.04 13.45
C HIS A 34 -23.05 18.97 14.63
N ASP A 35 -23.60 20.15 14.35
CA ASP A 35 -23.99 21.14 15.36
C ASP A 35 -25.12 20.62 16.26
N ALA A 36 -26.00 19.77 15.71
CA ALA A 36 -27.07 19.09 16.46
C ALA A 36 -26.57 17.89 17.30
N GLY A 37 -25.32 17.45 17.13
CA GLY A 37 -24.77 16.29 17.83
C GLY A 37 -25.32 14.93 17.35
N GLU A 38 -25.74 14.84 16.09
CA GLU A 38 -26.31 13.62 15.48
C GLU A 38 -25.33 12.92 14.51
N PRO A 39 -24.35 12.14 15.02
CA PRO A 39 -23.22 11.61 14.24
C PRO A 39 -23.64 10.65 13.12
N GLN A 40 -24.69 9.85 13.34
CA GLN A 40 -25.18 8.90 12.34
C GLN A 40 -25.79 9.61 11.12
N LYS A 41 -26.55 10.69 11.35
CA LYS A 41 -27.14 11.47 10.26
C LYS A 41 -26.09 12.33 9.56
N GLN A 42 -25.16 12.91 10.32
CA GLN A 42 -23.97 13.58 9.79
C GLN A 42 -23.19 12.66 8.84
N PHE A 43 -22.86 11.45 9.30
CA PHE A 43 -22.16 10.45 8.51
C PHE A 43 -22.88 10.11 7.21
N THR A 44 -24.19 9.85 7.29
CA THR A 44 -25.00 9.46 6.13
C THR A 44 -25.05 10.59 5.10
N ALA A 45 -25.23 11.83 5.55
CA ALA A 45 -25.25 13.00 4.68
C ALA A 45 -23.90 13.22 3.97
N TYR A 46 -22.77 13.05 4.67
CA TYR A 46 -21.43 13.12 4.05
C TYR A 46 -21.12 11.94 3.11
N ASP A 47 -21.53 10.71 3.44
CA ASP A 47 -21.34 9.53 2.58
C ASP A 47 -22.14 9.69 1.27
N ASP A 48 -23.38 10.18 1.36
CA ASP A 48 -24.22 10.46 0.18
C ASP A 48 -23.66 11.59 -0.67
N ALA A 49 -23.22 12.70 -0.05
CA ALA A 49 -22.56 13.80 -0.76
C ALA A 49 -21.29 13.33 -1.48
N ALA A 50 -20.45 12.53 -0.81
CA ALA A 50 -19.22 11.99 -1.39
C ALA A 50 -19.48 11.13 -2.64
N ARG A 51 -20.51 10.28 -2.59
CA ARG A 51 -20.92 9.44 -3.74
C ARG A 51 -21.42 10.27 -4.92
N LEU A 52 -22.12 11.39 -4.67
CA LEU A 52 -22.52 12.31 -5.73
C LEU A 52 -21.30 12.96 -6.39
N TYR A 53 -20.34 13.47 -5.61
CA TYR A 53 -19.10 14.01 -6.18
C TYR A 53 -18.29 12.98 -6.95
N GLN A 54 -18.28 11.73 -6.48
CA GLN A 54 -17.63 10.62 -7.19
C GLN A 54 -18.27 10.37 -8.56
N LYS A 55 -19.61 10.42 -8.67
CA LYS A 55 -20.33 10.31 -9.94
C LYS A 55 -20.05 11.47 -10.88
N MET A 56 -19.93 12.67 -10.32
CA MET A 56 -19.61 13.89 -11.08
C MET A 56 -18.14 13.98 -11.52
N GLY A 57 -17.27 13.11 -10.98
CA GLY A 57 -15.82 13.14 -11.27
C GLY A 57 -15.03 14.16 -10.44
N ASP A 58 -15.64 14.82 -9.45
CA ASP A 58 -14.94 15.71 -8.52
C ASP A 58 -14.31 14.91 -7.39
N HIS A 59 -13.20 14.24 -7.71
CA HIS A 59 -12.49 13.33 -6.81
C HIS A 59 -11.95 14.02 -5.53
N LEU A 60 -11.62 15.31 -5.61
CA LEU A 60 -11.09 16.04 -4.45
C LEU A 60 -12.18 16.28 -3.41
N LYS A 61 -13.34 16.79 -3.83
CA LYS A 61 -14.47 16.98 -2.92
C LYS A 61 -15.02 15.66 -2.40
N ALA A 62 -15.06 14.62 -3.24
CA ALA A 62 -15.41 13.27 -2.80
C ALA A 62 -14.48 12.79 -1.67
N ALA A 63 -13.17 12.95 -1.83
CA ALA A 63 -12.20 12.59 -0.79
C ALA A 63 -12.41 13.35 0.52
N MET A 64 -12.63 14.67 0.44
CA MET A 64 -12.90 15.50 1.62
C MET A 64 -14.19 15.10 2.34
N CYS A 65 -15.27 14.82 1.59
CA CYS A 65 -16.53 14.36 2.17
C CYS A 65 -16.40 12.99 2.84
N PHE A 66 -15.70 12.03 2.21
CA PHE A 66 -15.43 10.74 2.85
C PHE A 66 -14.57 10.87 4.11
N ALA A 67 -13.59 11.77 4.12
CA ALA A 67 -12.79 12.03 5.32
C ALA A 67 -13.64 12.66 6.43
N ALA A 68 -14.53 13.60 6.11
CA ALA A 68 -15.48 14.19 7.07
C ALA A 68 -16.51 13.17 7.60
N ALA A 69 -16.95 12.23 6.74
CA ALA A 69 -17.77 11.11 7.18
C ALA A 69 -17.01 10.24 8.19
N ALA A 70 -15.71 9.99 7.96
CA ALA A 70 -14.91 9.20 8.89
C ALA A 70 -14.77 9.87 10.27
N THR A 71 -14.50 11.18 10.32
CA THR A 71 -14.34 11.93 11.58
C THR A 71 -15.64 12.02 12.39
N SER A 72 -16.80 11.82 11.76
CA SER A 72 -18.10 11.76 12.45
C SER A 72 -18.15 10.65 13.51
N TRP A 73 -17.28 9.64 13.39
CA TRP A 73 -17.20 8.48 14.27
C TRP A 73 -16.04 8.52 15.28
N ASP A 74 -15.12 9.49 15.18
CA ASP A 74 -13.89 9.53 16.00
C ASP A 74 -14.16 9.72 17.51
N ILE A 75 -15.31 10.29 17.87
CA ILE A 75 -15.72 10.53 19.27
C ILE A 75 -16.44 9.31 19.87
N HIS A 76 -16.90 8.37 19.04
CA HIS A 76 -17.75 7.26 19.46
C HIS A 76 -16.95 5.95 19.61
N THR A 77 -17.05 5.34 20.79
CA THR A 77 -16.42 4.06 21.11
C THR A 77 -17.34 2.89 20.74
N GLY A 78 -16.87 2.01 19.85
CA GLY A 78 -17.58 0.79 19.47
C GLY A 78 -17.07 0.16 18.17
N TRP A 79 -17.24 -1.15 18.02
CA TRP A 79 -16.76 -1.92 16.87
C TRP A 79 -17.30 -1.40 15.53
N GLN A 80 -18.60 -1.12 15.44
CA GLN A 80 -19.21 -0.62 14.19
C GLN A 80 -18.75 0.80 13.83
N SER A 81 -18.41 1.62 14.83
CA SER A 81 -17.94 3.00 14.66
C SER A 81 -16.54 3.03 14.03
N LEU A 82 -15.63 2.22 14.56
CA LEU A 82 -14.25 2.10 14.07
C LEU A 82 -14.20 1.62 12.61
N LEU A 83 -14.98 0.59 12.26
CA LEU A 83 -14.95 -0.02 10.94
C LEU A 83 -15.46 0.95 9.88
N ASN A 84 -16.54 1.67 10.23
CA ASN A 84 -17.11 2.69 9.36
C ASN A 84 -16.09 3.81 9.13
N SER A 85 -15.43 4.31 10.18
CA SER A 85 -14.39 5.33 10.06
C SER A 85 -13.19 4.83 9.23
N ALA A 86 -12.70 3.60 9.49
CA ALA A 86 -11.58 3.00 8.77
C ALA A 86 -11.86 2.87 7.27
N THR A 87 -13.04 2.34 6.95
CA THR A 87 -13.49 2.14 5.56
C THR A 87 -13.62 3.47 4.82
N ARG A 88 -14.13 4.52 5.47
CA ARG A 88 -14.31 5.83 4.84
C ARG A 88 -12.98 6.56 4.66
N ASN A 89 -12.06 6.47 5.62
CA ASN A 89 -10.69 6.93 5.44
C ASN A 89 -10.00 6.23 4.26
N TYR A 90 -10.21 4.93 4.09
CA TYR A 90 -9.68 4.20 2.94
C TYR A 90 -10.25 4.71 1.61
N TYR A 91 -11.58 4.87 1.49
CA TYR A 91 -12.19 5.41 0.28
C TYR A 91 -11.79 6.86 0.00
N ALA A 92 -11.68 7.69 1.04
CA ALA A 92 -11.14 9.04 0.94
C ALA A 92 -9.72 9.02 0.34
N GLY A 93 -8.86 8.12 0.83
CA GLY A 93 -7.50 7.94 0.31
C GLY A 93 -7.48 7.55 -1.17
N VAL A 94 -8.35 6.63 -1.59
CA VAL A 94 -8.47 6.21 -2.99
C VAL A 94 -8.88 7.38 -3.90
N GLU A 95 -9.87 8.16 -3.50
CA GLU A 95 -10.30 9.34 -4.26
C GLU A 95 -9.24 10.45 -4.26
N ALA A 96 -8.52 10.64 -3.15
CA ALA A 96 -7.41 11.59 -3.06
C ALA A 96 -6.26 11.22 -4.02
N VAL A 97 -5.97 9.92 -4.21
CA VAL A 97 -4.99 9.46 -5.23
C VAL A 97 -5.45 9.82 -6.64
N LYS A 98 -6.75 9.67 -6.96
CA LYS A 98 -7.30 10.05 -8.27
C LYS A 98 -7.21 11.56 -8.50
N ALA A 99 -7.43 12.35 -7.45
CA ALA A 99 -7.24 13.79 -7.44
C ALA A 99 -5.76 14.23 -7.46
N GLN A 100 -4.80 13.29 -7.50
CA GLN A 100 -3.36 13.53 -7.43
C GLN A 100 -2.89 14.27 -6.15
N GLN A 101 -3.65 14.16 -5.06
CA GLN A 101 -3.31 14.68 -3.74
C GLN A 101 -2.63 13.59 -2.91
N PHE A 102 -1.38 13.29 -3.26
CA PHE A 102 -0.67 12.12 -2.71
C PHE A 102 -0.34 12.23 -1.22
N ASP A 103 0.00 13.43 -0.71
CA ASP A 103 0.26 13.63 0.72
C ASP A 103 -1.00 13.42 1.55
N TYR A 104 -2.13 13.94 1.06
CA TYR A 104 -3.42 13.75 1.70
C TYR A 104 -3.87 12.28 1.63
N ALA A 105 -3.68 11.61 0.49
CA ALA A 105 -3.94 10.18 0.38
C ALA A 105 -3.10 9.36 1.35
N GLU A 106 -1.81 9.69 1.51
CA GLU A 106 -0.92 8.98 2.42
C GLU A 106 -1.42 9.06 3.88
N SER A 107 -1.80 10.27 4.35
CA SER A 107 -2.30 10.45 5.71
C SER A 107 -3.62 9.70 5.93
N LEU A 108 -4.54 9.74 4.96
CA LEU A 108 -5.81 9.02 5.02
C LEU A 108 -5.62 7.49 5.09
N PHE A 109 -4.73 6.92 4.27
CA PHE A 109 -4.43 5.49 4.35
C PHE A 109 -3.76 5.10 5.68
N ARG A 110 -2.91 5.96 6.25
CA ARG A 110 -2.31 5.72 7.56
C ARG A 110 -3.36 5.76 8.67
N ASN A 111 -4.31 6.70 8.61
CA ASN A 111 -5.42 6.77 9.56
C ASN A 111 -6.30 5.52 9.46
N ALA A 112 -6.65 5.10 8.24
CA ALA A 112 -7.38 3.85 8.01
C ALA A 112 -6.62 2.64 8.58
N ALA A 113 -5.30 2.56 8.38
CA ALA A 113 -4.49 1.48 8.93
C ALA A 113 -4.53 1.45 10.47
N ILE A 114 -4.37 2.60 11.14
CA ILE A 114 -4.45 2.66 12.62
C ILE A 114 -5.81 2.16 13.13
N LEU A 115 -6.89 2.48 12.41
CA LEU A 115 -8.23 2.02 12.79
C LEU A 115 -8.39 0.52 12.56
N TYR A 116 -7.96 -0.03 11.42
CA TYR A 116 -8.01 -1.48 11.17
C TYR A 116 -7.13 -2.29 12.14
N ASP A 117 -5.97 -1.75 12.56
CA ASP A 117 -5.11 -2.37 13.57
C ASP A 117 -5.82 -2.49 14.93
N LYS A 118 -6.58 -1.46 15.32
CA LYS A 118 -7.40 -1.49 16.55
C LYS A 118 -8.53 -2.51 16.48
N GLU A 119 -9.01 -2.84 15.28
CA GLU A 119 -10.06 -3.82 15.06
C GLU A 119 -9.55 -5.26 14.91
N GLY A 120 -8.24 -5.43 14.68
CA GLY A 120 -7.65 -6.73 14.36
C GLY A 120 -7.87 -7.18 12.90
N ASP A 121 -8.36 -6.29 12.00
CA ASP A 121 -8.44 -6.59 10.56
C ASP A 121 -7.07 -6.35 9.90
N TYR A 122 -6.18 -7.32 10.08
CA TYR A 122 -4.80 -7.23 9.60
C TYR A 122 -4.69 -7.29 8.07
N ASP A 123 -5.65 -7.89 7.37
CA ASP A 123 -5.61 -7.96 5.90
C ASP A 123 -5.85 -6.56 5.31
N ARG A 124 -6.88 -5.84 5.79
CA ARG A 124 -7.13 -4.45 5.36
C ARG A 124 -6.08 -3.48 5.86
N PHE A 125 -5.53 -3.71 7.07
CA PHE A 125 -4.37 -2.97 7.56
C PHE A 125 -3.21 -3.04 6.56
N SER A 126 -2.81 -4.24 6.15
CA SER A 126 -1.69 -4.45 5.22
C SER A 126 -1.93 -3.75 3.89
N ASP A 127 -3.16 -3.81 3.37
CA ASP A 127 -3.53 -3.13 2.13
C ASP A 127 -3.45 -1.60 2.27
N CYS A 128 -3.92 -1.02 3.38
CA CYS A 128 -3.79 0.41 3.65
C CYS A 128 -2.33 0.86 3.69
N ILE A 129 -1.45 0.11 4.35
CA ILE A 129 -0.03 0.41 4.41
C ILE A 129 0.61 0.39 3.01
N ILE A 130 0.29 -0.63 2.20
CA ILE A 130 0.80 -0.72 0.82
C ILE A 130 0.31 0.45 -0.03
N GLN A 131 -0.96 0.85 0.11
CA GLN A 131 -1.52 1.99 -0.60
C GLN A 131 -0.87 3.32 -0.16
N ALA A 132 -0.59 3.49 1.13
CA ALA A 132 0.14 4.66 1.66
C ALA A 132 1.54 4.76 1.05
N HIS A 133 2.30 3.66 1.00
CA HIS A 133 3.61 3.63 0.36
C HIS A 133 3.54 3.88 -1.15
N THR A 134 2.50 3.39 -1.82
CA THR A 134 2.27 3.64 -3.24
C THR A 134 1.94 5.11 -3.50
N ALA A 135 1.13 5.75 -2.66
CA ALA A 135 0.86 7.19 -2.74
C ALA A 135 2.14 8.00 -2.55
N ARG A 136 2.93 7.69 -1.52
CA ARG A 136 4.24 8.32 -1.29
C ARG A 136 5.18 8.16 -2.48
N ARG A 137 5.29 6.96 -3.04
CA ARG A 137 6.12 6.73 -4.23
C ARG A 137 5.66 7.55 -5.43
N LYS A 138 4.35 7.64 -5.68
CA LYS A 138 3.80 8.46 -6.77
C LYS A 138 4.17 9.93 -6.57
N LYS A 139 4.11 10.45 -5.34
CA LYS A 139 4.61 11.79 -5.00
C LYS A 139 6.08 11.94 -5.32
N ASP A 140 6.93 11.03 -4.83
CA ASP A 140 8.38 11.09 -5.03
C ASP A 140 8.74 11.04 -6.53
N TRP A 141 8.01 10.23 -7.31
CA TRP A 141 8.15 10.16 -8.76
C TRP A 141 7.77 11.47 -9.45
N VAL A 142 6.66 12.09 -9.04
CA VAL A 142 6.23 13.39 -9.58
C VAL A 142 7.26 14.49 -9.25
N ILE A 143 7.79 14.51 -8.02
CA ILE A 143 8.83 15.46 -7.60
C ILE A 143 10.13 15.24 -8.41
N ALA A 144 10.53 13.98 -8.62
CA ALA A 144 11.74 13.63 -9.35
C ALA A 144 11.72 14.11 -10.82
N PHE A 145 10.60 13.88 -11.52
CA PHE A 145 10.48 14.17 -12.95
C PHE A 145 9.85 15.52 -13.28
N GLY A 146 9.31 16.25 -12.29
CA GLY A 146 8.80 17.61 -12.46
C GLY A 146 7.59 17.75 -13.39
N LYS A 147 6.97 16.66 -13.83
CA LYS A 147 5.78 16.69 -14.70
C LYS A 147 4.54 16.92 -13.82
N HIS A 148 4.27 18.18 -13.49
CA HIS A 148 3.08 18.59 -12.77
C HIS A 148 1.85 18.57 -13.68
N HIS A 149 0.82 17.82 -13.30
CA HIS A 149 -0.52 18.03 -13.83
C HIS A 149 -1.27 18.97 -12.85
N ASN A 150 -1.65 20.16 -13.34
CA ASN A 150 -2.65 21.11 -12.84
C ASN A 150 -3.14 20.96 -11.38
N ASN A 151 -2.24 21.00 -10.37
CA ASN A 151 -2.64 21.06 -8.96
C ASN A 151 -1.92 22.19 -8.24
N ALA A 152 -2.72 23.13 -7.71
CA ALA A 152 -2.27 24.37 -7.08
C ALA A 152 -1.34 24.14 -5.86
N SER A 153 -1.50 23.02 -5.14
CA SER A 153 -0.72 22.75 -3.92
C SER A 153 0.77 22.49 -4.13
N PHE A 154 1.18 22.10 -5.34
CA PHE A 154 2.57 21.80 -5.68
C PHE A 154 3.18 22.80 -6.67
N ALA A 155 2.36 23.66 -7.29
CA ALA A 155 2.77 24.58 -8.35
C ALA A 155 3.75 25.67 -7.87
N GLU A 156 3.80 25.93 -6.56
CA GLU A 156 4.64 27.00 -5.98
C GLU A 156 5.97 26.50 -5.39
N LEU A 157 6.17 25.18 -5.23
CA LEU A 157 7.42 24.67 -4.66
C LEU A 157 8.49 24.48 -5.74
N LYS A 158 9.47 25.40 -5.76
CA LYS A 158 10.74 25.18 -6.46
C LYS A 158 11.55 24.12 -5.70
N PHE A 159 11.60 22.91 -6.22
CA PHE A 159 12.42 21.84 -5.66
C PHE A 159 13.88 21.94 -6.13
N ASP A 160 14.81 21.88 -5.18
CA ASP A 160 16.25 21.79 -5.43
C ASP A 160 16.61 20.48 -6.17
N ILE A 161 17.67 20.51 -6.98
CA ILE A 161 18.18 19.36 -7.74
C ILE A 161 18.51 18.19 -6.81
N LYS A 162 19.05 18.49 -5.62
CA LYS A 162 19.36 17.49 -4.59
C LYS A 162 18.11 16.75 -4.12
N THR A 163 16.99 17.47 -3.98
CA THR A 163 15.70 16.90 -3.59
C THR A 163 15.16 15.99 -4.69
N ARG A 164 15.26 16.40 -5.96
CA ARG A 164 14.83 15.55 -7.09
C ARG A 164 15.62 14.24 -7.18
N ILE A 165 16.95 14.31 -7.03
CA ILE A 165 17.80 13.11 -7.04
C ILE A 165 17.45 12.20 -5.87
N ARG A 166 17.26 12.75 -4.66
CA ARG A 166 16.84 11.97 -3.50
C ARG A 166 15.50 11.27 -3.73
N CYS A 167 14.48 12.02 -4.13
CA CYS A 167 13.15 11.47 -4.42
C CYS A 167 13.18 10.41 -5.53
N PHE A 168 14.05 10.56 -6.53
CA PHE A 168 14.24 9.54 -7.56
C PHE A 168 14.74 8.22 -6.94
N PHE A 169 15.82 8.27 -6.15
CA PHE A 169 16.34 7.07 -5.48
C PHE A 169 15.34 6.48 -4.49
N ASP A 170 14.61 7.30 -3.74
CA ASP A 170 13.57 6.85 -2.81
C ASP A 170 12.41 6.16 -3.56
N ALA A 171 11.99 6.69 -4.72
CA ALA A 171 10.96 6.08 -5.53
C ALA A 171 11.41 4.72 -6.13
N ILE A 172 12.65 4.63 -6.60
CA ILE A 172 13.25 3.38 -7.09
C ILE A 172 13.37 2.36 -5.95
N ALA A 173 13.90 2.76 -4.79
CA ALA A 173 14.00 1.90 -3.62
C ALA A 173 12.61 1.39 -3.17
N SER A 174 11.59 2.25 -3.24
CA SER A 174 10.20 1.88 -2.96
C SER A 174 9.65 0.87 -3.97
N LEU A 175 9.94 1.01 -5.27
CA LEU A 175 9.55 0.01 -6.28
C LEU A 175 10.19 -1.35 -6.02
N VAL A 176 11.49 -1.36 -5.72
CA VAL A 176 12.23 -2.57 -5.36
C VAL A 176 11.61 -3.21 -4.12
N SER A 177 11.37 -2.43 -3.06
CA SER A 177 10.76 -2.92 -1.82
C SER A 177 9.35 -3.52 -2.04
N GLU A 178 8.53 -2.91 -2.91
CA GLU A 178 7.21 -3.44 -3.25
C GLU A 178 7.30 -4.78 -4.00
N GLY A 179 8.22 -4.88 -4.96
CA GLY A 179 8.43 -6.08 -5.76
C GLY A 179 8.94 -7.26 -4.93
N PHE A 180 10.00 -7.03 -4.15
CA PHE A 180 10.65 -8.09 -3.39
C PHE A 180 9.80 -8.59 -2.22
N TRP A 181 9.20 -7.68 -1.43
CA TRP A 181 8.58 -8.08 -0.17
C TRP A 181 7.28 -7.35 0.17
N GLY A 182 6.77 -6.50 -0.72
CA GLY A 182 5.53 -5.76 -0.51
C GLY A 182 5.56 -4.89 0.75
N HIS A 183 6.67 -4.20 1.01
CA HIS A 183 6.91 -3.39 2.22
C HIS A 183 6.86 -4.11 3.58
N GLY A 184 6.74 -5.43 3.59
CA GLY A 184 6.91 -6.33 4.73
C GLY A 184 5.62 -7.05 5.07
N GLU A 185 4.58 -6.80 4.27
CA GLU A 185 3.21 -7.23 4.51
C GLU A 185 2.84 -8.48 3.69
N LYS A 186 3.65 -8.88 2.69
CA LYS A 186 3.36 -10.00 1.78
C LYS A 186 4.42 -11.11 1.84
N PRO A 187 4.45 -11.95 2.90
CA PRO A 187 5.47 -13.00 3.08
C PRO A 187 5.45 -14.09 2.01
N PHE A 188 4.30 -14.34 1.37
CA PHE A 188 4.22 -15.32 0.27
C PHE A 188 5.00 -14.88 -0.97
N ARG A 189 5.16 -13.57 -1.21
CA ARG A 189 5.95 -13.07 -2.35
C ARG A 189 7.45 -13.30 -2.14
N THR A 190 7.96 -13.05 -0.94
CA THR A 190 9.37 -13.33 -0.60
C THR A 190 9.68 -14.81 -0.69
N PHE A 191 8.77 -15.66 -0.22
CA PHE A 191 8.90 -17.11 -0.35
C PHE A 191 8.92 -17.57 -1.82
N ALA A 192 8.01 -17.06 -2.65
CA ALA A 192 7.98 -17.37 -4.08
C ALA A 192 9.26 -16.90 -4.80
N LEU A 193 9.82 -15.75 -4.44
CA LEU A 193 11.09 -15.27 -4.99
C LEU A 193 12.28 -16.12 -4.56
N ALA A 194 12.31 -16.60 -3.31
CA ALA A 194 13.33 -17.54 -2.84
C ALA A 194 13.29 -18.84 -3.65
N ILE A 195 12.10 -19.40 -3.85
CA ILE A 195 11.90 -20.59 -4.69
C ILE A 195 12.35 -20.32 -6.13
N LEU A 196 11.91 -19.20 -6.72
CA LEU A 196 12.29 -18.84 -8.09
C LEU A 196 13.80 -18.70 -8.23
N LEU A 197 14.47 -18.08 -7.26
CA LEU A 197 15.93 -17.95 -7.26
C LEU A 197 16.61 -19.32 -7.19
N ILE A 198 16.15 -20.22 -6.31
CA ILE A 198 16.70 -21.57 -6.18
C ILE A 198 16.56 -22.34 -7.50
N PHE A 199 15.35 -22.39 -8.06
CA PHE A 199 15.13 -23.09 -9.34
C PHE A 199 15.84 -22.42 -10.52
N GLY A 200 15.96 -21.09 -10.51
CA GLY A 200 16.69 -20.32 -11.52
C GLY A 200 18.19 -20.63 -11.48
N CYS A 201 18.82 -20.58 -10.31
CA CYS A 201 20.22 -20.95 -10.12
C CYS A 201 20.46 -22.43 -10.43
N ALA A 202 19.58 -23.34 -9.99
CA ALA A 202 19.64 -24.75 -10.35
C ALA A 202 19.60 -24.98 -11.87
N GLY A 203 18.76 -24.25 -12.60
CA GLY A 203 18.72 -24.29 -14.06
C GLY A 203 20.05 -23.84 -14.69
N ILE A 204 20.65 -22.77 -14.16
CA ILE A 204 21.97 -22.30 -14.60
C ILE A 204 23.04 -23.37 -14.33
N TYR A 205 23.09 -23.94 -13.11
CA TYR A 205 24.07 -24.97 -12.75
C TYR A 205 23.97 -26.22 -13.63
N ALA A 206 22.75 -26.68 -13.89
CA ALA A 206 22.50 -27.83 -14.76
C ALA A 206 22.91 -27.56 -16.21
N PHE A 207 22.72 -26.34 -16.72
CA PHE A 207 23.07 -25.97 -18.09
C PHE A 207 24.58 -25.74 -18.29
N THR A 208 25.24 -25.10 -17.33
CA THR A 208 26.68 -24.79 -17.43
C THR A 208 27.57 -26.02 -17.28
N GLY A 209 27.15 -27.02 -16.50
CA GLY A 209 27.90 -28.28 -16.32
C GLY A 209 29.27 -28.20 -15.62
N GLU A 210 29.73 -26.99 -15.26
CA GLU A 210 31.02 -26.71 -14.63
C GLU A 210 30.95 -26.84 -13.10
N VAL A 211 30.64 -28.03 -12.58
CA VAL A 211 30.66 -28.30 -11.13
C VAL A 211 31.54 -29.51 -10.82
N MET A 212 32.43 -29.35 -9.84
CA MET A 212 33.26 -30.44 -9.34
C MET A 212 32.50 -31.27 -8.32
N VAL A 213 32.45 -32.58 -8.55
CA VAL A 213 31.89 -33.57 -7.62
C VAL A 213 32.95 -34.60 -7.30
N LYS A 214 33.34 -34.68 -6.03
CA LYS A 214 34.42 -35.59 -5.55
C LYS A 214 35.73 -35.50 -6.37
N GLY A 215 36.09 -34.31 -6.83
CA GLY A 215 37.33 -34.09 -7.59
C GLY A 215 37.20 -34.25 -9.11
N VAL A 216 36.04 -34.64 -9.63
CA VAL A 216 35.79 -34.79 -11.06
C VAL A 216 34.76 -33.76 -11.53
N GLU A 217 35.07 -33.04 -12.61
CA GLU A 217 34.10 -32.17 -13.26
C GLU A 217 33.04 -33.04 -13.95
N LYS A 218 31.78 -32.87 -13.54
CA LYS A 218 30.66 -33.55 -14.18
C LYS A 218 29.45 -32.62 -14.28
N PRO A 219 28.66 -32.73 -15.35
CA PRO A 219 27.38 -32.05 -15.40
C PRO A 219 26.47 -32.58 -14.29
N LEU A 220 25.70 -31.67 -13.67
CA LEU A 220 24.73 -32.02 -12.65
C LEU A 220 23.43 -32.47 -13.30
N SER A 221 22.83 -33.54 -12.78
CA SER A 221 21.42 -33.80 -13.02
C SER A 221 20.56 -32.68 -12.41
N LEU A 222 19.33 -32.49 -12.91
CA LEU A 222 18.42 -31.46 -12.40
C LEU A 222 18.21 -31.56 -10.88
N PHE A 223 18.11 -32.77 -10.33
CA PHE A 223 17.96 -32.98 -8.90
C PHE A 223 19.22 -32.60 -8.10
N GLU A 224 20.41 -32.95 -8.60
CA GLU A 224 21.68 -32.55 -7.97
C GLU A 224 21.88 -31.03 -8.04
N ALA A 225 21.47 -30.38 -9.14
CA ALA A 225 21.55 -28.94 -9.29
C ALA A 225 20.60 -28.20 -8.33
N VAL A 226 19.38 -28.71 -8.15
CA VAL A 226 18.44 -28.18 -7.14
C VAL A 226 19.00 -28.38 -5.73
N TYR A 227 19.54 -29.56 -5.41
CA TYR A 227 20.19 -29.80 -4.13
C TYR A 227 21.35 -28.82 -3.88
N PHE A 228 22.23 -28.64 -4.87
CA PHE A 228 23.35 -27.71 -4.76
C PHE A 228 22.89 -26.26 -4.57
N SER A 229 21.87 -25.83 -5.31
CA SER A 229 21.29 -24.49 -5.16
C SER A 229 20.62 -24.29 -3.80
N VAL A 230 19.85 -25.27 -3.29
CA VAL A 230 19.26 -25.19 -1.94
C VAL A 230 20.34 -25.04 -0.87
N VAL A 231 21.39 -25.85 -0.93
CA VAL A 231 22.50 -25.85 0.04
C VAL A 231 23.33 -24.56 -0.03
N THR A 232 23.50 -24.03 -1.24
CA THR A 232 24.17 -22.74 -1.50
C THR A 232 23.33 -21.57 -0.99
N PHE A 233 22.04 -21.52 -1.35
CA PHE A 233 21.10 -20.49 -0.91
C PHE A 233 20.92 -20.47 0.61
N SER A 234 20.86 -21.64 1.24
CA SER A 234 20.78 -21.76 2.70
C SER A 234 22.11 -21.51 3.40
N THR A 235 23.20 -21.27 2.65
CA THR A 235 24.57 -21.07 3.15
C THR A 235 25.11 -22.24 3.98
N VAL A 236 24.54 -23.44 3.83
CA VAL A 236 24.93 -24.64 4.61
C VAL A 236 26.25 -25.22 4.08
N GLY A 237 26.39 -25.31 2.75
CA GLY A 237 27.65 -25.67 2.10
C GLY A 237 28.28 -27.00 2.55
N TYR A 238 27.58 -28.14 2.36
CA TYR A 238 28.09 -29.47 2.76
C TYR A 238 29.44 -29.87 2.14
N GLY A 239 29.85 -29.25 1.04
CA GLY A 239 31.12 -29.53 0.36
C GLY A 239 31.08 -30.69 -0.64
N ASP A 240 29.90 -31.29 -0.85
CA ASP A 240 29.69 -32.37 -1.84
C ASP A 240 29.91 -31.88 -3.29
N TYR A 241 29.61 -30.60 -3.52
CA TYR A 241 29.65 -29.92 -4.81
C TYR A 241 30.47 -28.63 -4.67
N ALA A 242 31.43 -28.44 -5.56
CA ALA A 242 32.24 -27.23 -5.62
C ALA A 242 32.05 -26.53 -6.97
N PRO A 243 31.59 -25.27 -6.99
CA PRO A 243 31.41 -24.55 -8.24
C PRO A 243 32.77 -24.18 -8.85
N VAL A 244 32.95 -24.43 -10.15
CA VAL A 244 34.14 -24.06 -10.92
C VAL A 244 33.78 -23.16 -12.10
N GLY A 245 34.75 -22.39 -12.58
CA GLY A 245 34.54 -21.47 -13.71
C GLY A 245 33.43 -20.46 -13.45
N ILE A 246 32.44 -20.41 -14.36
CA ILE A 246 31.36 -19.43 -14.34
C ILE A 246 30.36 -19.72 -13.20
N THR A 247 30.17 -20.98 -12.81
CA THR A 247 29.25 -21.35 -11.73
C THR A 247 29.64 -20.74 -10.38
N ARG A 248 30.93 -20.41 -10.21
CA ARG A 248 31.42 -19.73 -9.00
C ARG A 248 30.83 -18.35 -8.83
N ILE A 249 30.70 -17.61 -9.94
CA ILE A 249 30.10 -16.27 -9.94
C ILE A 249 28.61 -16.37 -9.60
N VAL A 250 27.92 -17.36 -10.18
CA VAL A 250 26.51 -17.63 -9.92
C VAL A 250 26.29 -17.97 -8.44
N ALA A 251 27.11 -18.84 -7.86
CA ALA A 251 27.06 -19.20 -6.45
C ALA A 251 27.32 -18.00 -5.52
N MET A 252 28.25 -17.12 -5.89
CA MET A 252 28.49 -15.88 -5.13
C MET A 252 27.25 -14.98 -5.10
N PHE A 253 26.60 -14.77 -6.25
CA PHE A 253 25.37 -13.98 -6.31
C PHE A 253 24.21 -14.65 -5.56
N GLU A 254 24.07 -15.97 -5.69
CA GLU A 254 23.05 -16.74 -4.99
C GLU A 254 23.17 -16.58 -3.47
N VAL A 255 24.39 -16.67 -2.93
CA VAL A 255 24.64 -16.46 -1.49
C VAL A 255 24.32 -15.02 -1.07
N ILE A 256 24.76 -14.01 -1.82
CA ILE A 256 24.49 -12.60 -1.49
C ILE A 256 22.99 -12.33 -1.45
N ILE A 257 22.25 -12.82 -2.44
CA ILE A 257 20.81 -12.64 -2.52
C ILE A 257 20.11 -13.47 -1.42
N GLY A 258 20.55 -14.69 -1.15
CA GLY A 258 20.01 -15.55 -0.10
C GLY A 258 20.12 -14.96 1.30
N ILE A 259 21.26 -14.36 1.63
CA ILE A 259 21.51 -13.65 2.90
C ILE A 259 20.55 -12.47 3.08
N ILE A 260 20.08 -11.84 1.98
CA ILE A 260 19.11 -10.74 2.05
C ILE A 260 17.67 -11.27 2.13
N ILE A 261 17.31 -12.25 1.29
CA ILE A 261 15.92 -12.75 1.17
C ILE A 261 15.49 -13.52 2.42
N LEU A 262 16.34 -14.36 3.00
CA LEU A 262 15.96 -15.23 4.10
C LEU A 262 15.55 -14.44 5.36
N PRO A 263 16.32 -13.44 5.85
CA PRO A 263 15.88 -12.59 6.96
C PRO A 263 14.63 -11.78 6.65
N LEU A 264 14.48 -11.28 5.41
CA LEU A 264 13.28 -10.54 5.00
C LEU A 264 12.03 -11.41 5.04
N PHE A 265 12.14 -12.67 4.60
CA PHE A 265 11.08 -13.65 4.72
C PHE A 265 10.73 -13.90 6.19
N LEU A 266 11.72 -14.15 7.05
CA LEU A 266 11.49 -14.36 8.48
C LEU A 266 10.82 -13.16 9.16
N VAL A 267 11.23 -11.93 8.84
CA VAL A 267 10.62 -10.71 9.41
C VAL A 267 9.18 -10.56 8.94
N ALA A 268 8.90 -10.76 7.65
CA ALA A 268 7.53 -10.68 7.11
C ALA A 268 6.63 -11.77 7.70
N LEU A 269 7.16 -12.98 7.88
CA LEU A 269 6.47 -14.11 8.50
C LEU A 269 6.14 -13.80 9.98
N THR A 270 7.15 -13.34 10.72
CA THR A 270 7.03 -12.98 12.14
C THR A 270 6.03 -11.86 12.32
N ARG A 271 6.06 -10.81 11.50
CA ARG A 271 5.07 -9.71 11.56
C ARG A 271 3.65 -10.20 11.30
N ARG A 272 3.46 -11.13 10.37
CA ARG A 272 2.14 -11.67 10.05
C ARG A 272 1.60 -12.53 11.18
N PHE A 273 2.38 -13.48 11.69
CA PHE A 273 1.91 -14.38 12.76
C PHE A 273 1.79 -13.69 14.11
N LEU A 274 2.76 -12.87 14.52
CA LEU A 274 2.69 -12.17 15.81
C LEU A 274 1.61 -11.09 15.88
N ARG A 275 1.14 -10.56 14.74
CA ARG A 275 -0.02 -9.67 14.72
C ARG A 275 -1.32 -10.44 14.88
N VAL A 276 -1.47 -11.58 14.21
CA VAL A 276 -2.68 -12.42 14.28
C VAL A 276 -2.98 -12.95 15.69
N GLU A 277 -1.96 -13.05 16.55
CA GLU A 277 -2.10 -13.55 17.93
C GLU A 277 -2.35 -12.47 19.00
N ARG A 278 -2.51 -11.18 18.64
CA ARG A 278 -2.90 -10.11 19.57
C ARG A 278 -4.40 -9.89 19.64
#